data_AF-A0A348UPY1-F1
#
_entry.id   AF-A0A348UPY1-F1
#
_cell.length_a   1.000
_cell.length_b   1.000
_cell.length_c   1.000
_cell.angle_alpha   90.00
_cell.angle_beta   90.00
_cell.angle_gamma   90.00
#
_symmetry.space_group_name_H-M   'P 1'
#
loop_
_entity.id
_entity.type
_entity.pdbx_description
1 polymer ?
#
loop_
_entity_poly.entity_id
_entity_poly.type
_entity_poly.pdbx_seq_one_letter_code
_entity_poly.pdbx_strand_id
1 'polypeptide(L)'
;PGQQTAKYIDDVITRLTIFGALYITLVCLLPEFMIVAFNVTFQLGGTALLIVVVVAMDFMAQVQAHLMSGQYARLMEKANLKNYGRGGAARR
;
A
#
# COMPACT_ATOMS: atom_id res chain seq x y z
N PRO A 1 26.94 -18.47 3.10
CA PRO A 1 26.20 -18.34 1.82
C PRO A 1 24.92 -17.52 2.00
N GLY A 2 24.95 -16.23 1.62
CA GLY A 2 23.84 -15.29 1.86
C GLY A 2 24.12 -13.86 1.41
N GLN A 3 25.39 -13.46 1.29
CA GLN A 3 25.77 -12.14 0.76
C GLN A 3 25.32 -11.90 -0.69
N GLN A 4 25.30 -12.93 -1.54
CA GLN A 4 24.81 -12.78 -2.91
C GLN A 4 23.29 -12.59 -2.97
N THR A 5 22.53 -13.27 -2.11
CA THR A 5 21.07 -13.10 -2.03
C THR A 5 20.71 -11.72 -1.50
N ALA A 6 21.40 -11.24 -0.46
CA ALA A 6 21.20 -9.89 0.08
C ALA A 6 21.48 -8.82 -0.98
N LYS A 7 22.63 -8.91 -1.69
CA LYS A 7 22.96 -7.97 -2.77
C LYS A 7 21.94 -7.96 -3.90
N TYR A 8 21.39 -9.12 -4.27
CA TYR A 8 20.36 -9.20 -5.30
C TYR A 8 19.05 -8.55 -4.85
N ILE A 9 18.63 -8.77 -3.60
CA ILE A 9 17.42 -8.14 -3.04
C ILE A 9 17.60 -6.62 -2.92
N ASP A 10 18.76 -6.15 -2.46
CA ASP A 10 19.06 -4.72 -2.36
C ASP A 10 19.01 -4.02 -3.73
N ASP A 11 19.55 -4.64 -4.79
CA ASP A 11 19.51 -4.05 -6.14
C ASP A 11 18.08 -3.97 -6.68
N VAL A 12 17.27 -5.01 -6.42
CA VAL A 12 15.84 -5.04 -6.81
C VAL A 12 15.04 -3.99 -6.05
N ILE A 13 15.21 -3.90 -4.72
CA ILE A 13 14.52 -2.90 -3.90
C ILE A 13 14.92 -1.51 -4.35
N THR A 14 16.20 -1.25 -4.56
CA THR A 14 16.71 0.07 -4.98
C THR A 14 16.06 0.54 -6.28
N ARG A 15 15.99 -0.33 -7.30
CA ARG A 15 15.32 0.02 -8.57
C ARG A 15 13.83 0.27 -8.36
N LEU A 16 13.16 -0.57 -7.57
CA LEU A 16 11.74 -0.43 -7.27
C LEU A 16 11.44 0.88 -6.52
N THR A 17 12.27 1.24 -5.54
CA THR A 17 12.14 2.49 -4.77
C THR A 17 12.32 3.71 -5.67
N ILE A 18 13.22 3.69 -6.64
CA ILE A 18 13.41 4.84 -7.56
C ILE A 18 12.14 5.09 -8.38
N PHE A 19 11.53 4.06 -8.96
CA PHE A 19 10.27 4.21 -9.69
C PHE A 19 9.09 4.55 -8.76
N GLY A 20 9.04 3.94 -7.57
CA GLY A 20 8.02 4.21 -6.56
C GLY A 20 8.06 5.64 -6.04
N ALA A 21 9.25 6.17 -5.76
CA ALA A 21 9.44 7.55 -5.32
C ALA A 21 8.97 8.53 -6.41
N LEU A 22 9.29 8.29 -7.67
CA LEU A 22 8.83 9.13 -8.78
C LEU A 22 7.30 9.14 -8.90
N TYR A 23 6.65 7.99 -8.74
CA TYR A 23 5.19 7.87 -8.72
C TYR A 23 4.55 8.62 -7.54
N ILE A 24 5.04 8.41 -6.32
CA ILE A 24 4.52 9.08 -5.12
C ILE A 24 4.71 10.60 -5.21
N THR A 25 5.85 11.05 -5.71
CA THR A 25 6.11 12.50 -5.91
C THR A 25 5.11 13.12 -6.89
N LEU A 26 4.80 12.44 -8.01
CA LEU A 26 3.78 12.89 -8.96
C LEU A 26 2.37 12.93 -8.35
N VAL A 27 2.01 11.91 -7.56
CA VAL A 27 0.70 11.85 -6.89
C VAL A 27 0.56 12.92 -5.81
N CYS A 28 1.62 13.24 -5.06
CA CYS A 28 1.63 14.32 -4.09
C CYS A 28 1.60 15.72 -4.74
N LEU A 29 2.09 15.86 -5.96
CA LEU A 29 2.04 17.11 -6.73
C LEU A 29 0.62 17.47 -7.19
N LEU A 30 -0.25 16.49 -7.41
CA LEU A 30 -1.66 16.72 -7.81
C LEU A 30 -2.44 17.62 -6.84
N PRO A 31 -2.48 17.34 -5.52
CA PRO A 31 -3.15 18.20 -4.56
C PRO A 31 -2.44 19.53 -4.37
N GLU A 32 -1.11 19.56 -4.39
CA GLU A 32 -0.31 20.80 -4.26
C GLU A 32 -0.59 21.77 -5.42
N PHE A 33 -0.68 21.25 -6.64
CA PHE A 33 -1.01 22.04 -7.83
C PHE A 33 -2.42 22.64 -7.77
N MET A 34 -3.39 21.92 -7.20
CA MET A 34 -4.73 22.46 -6.95
C MET A 34 -4.73 23.61 -5.92
N ILE A 35 -3.84 23.60 -4.91
CA ILE A 35 -3.70 24.70 -3.94
C ILE A 35 -3.26 25.99 -4.64
N VAL A 36 -2.26 25.88 -5.51
CA VAL A 36 -1.63 27.02 -6.17
C VAL A 36 -2.54 27.65 -7.23
N ALA A 37 -3.34 26.83 -7.94
CA ALA A 37 -4.23 27.29 -9.00
C ALA A 37 -5.45 28.07 -8.48
N PHE A 38 -6.01 27.71 -7.32
CA PHE A 38 -7.21 28.34 -6.75
C PHE A 38 -6.87 29.51 -5.81
N ASN A 39 -6.03 30.46 -6.28
CA ASN A 39 -5.56 31.67 -5.58
C ASN A 39 -6.70 32.62 -5.11
N VAL A 40 -7.57 32.15 -4.20
CA VAL A 40 -8.66 32.94 -3.64
C VAL A 40 -8.47 32.95 -2.14
N THR A 41 -7.97 34.09 -1.65
CA THR A 41 -7.94 34.48 -0.24
C THR A 41 -9.33 34.44 0.35
N PHE A 42 -9.74 33.28 0.87
CA PHE A 42 -10.82 33.20 1.83
C PHE A 42 -10.29 32.48 3.05
N GLN A 43 -10.61 33.02 4.22
CA GLN A 43 -10.32 32.47 5.56
C GLN A 43 -10.95 31.07 5.81
N LEU A 44 -11.47 30.44 4.76
CA LEU A 44 -12.07 29.11 4.65
C LEU A 44 -11.33 28.18 3.65
N GLY A 45 -10.29 28.63 2.94
CA GLY A 45 -9.63 27.89 1.86
C GLY A 45 -8.48 26.99 2.31
N GLY A 46 -7.55 27.50 3.12
CA GLY A 46 -6.35 26.75 3.53
C GLY A 46 -6.64 25.59 4.48
N THR A 47 -7.55 25.80 5.44
CA THR A 47 -7.96 24.78 6.41
C THR A 47 -8.79 23.67 5.74
N ALA A 48 -9.71 24.03 4.86
CA ALA A 48 -10.52 23.05 4.12
C ALA A 48 -9.66 22.19 3.18
N LEU A 49 -8.63 22.76 2.57
CA LEU A 49 -7.74 22.03 1.67
C LEU A 49 -6.84 21.05 2.44
N LEU A 50 -6.28 21.45 3.58
CA LEU A 50 -5.59 20.52 4.49
C LEU A 50 -6.50 19.35 4.90
N ILE A 51 -7.77 19.62 5.22
CA ILE A 51 -8.76 18.58 5.56
C ILE A 51 -9.02 17.65 4.37
N VAL A 52 -9.20 18.18 3.15
CA VAL A 52 -9.49 17.38 1.94
C VAL A 52 -8.35 16.40 1.62
N VAL A 53 -7.09 16.84 1.72
CA VAL A 53 -5.93 15.96 1.44
C VAL A 53 -5.81 14.87 2.50
N VAL A 54 -5.95 15.23 3.78
CA VAL A 54 -5.86 14.27 4.90
C VAL A 54 -6.98 13.23 4.80
N VAL A 55 -8.22 13.65 4.54
CA VAL A 55 -9.36 12.74 4.39
C VAL A 55 -9.25 11.89 3.12
N ALA A 56 -8.74 12.42 2.01
CA ALA A 56 -8.55 11.63 0.78
C ALA A 56 -7.53 10.50 0.96
N MET A 57 -6.42 10.77 1.65
CA MET A 57 -5.45 9.73 2.00
C MET A 57 -6.03 8.71 2.99
N ASP A 58 -6.74 9.17 4.02
CA ASP A 58 -7.39 8.29 5.01
C ASP A 58 -8.46 7.40 4.35
N PHE A 59 -9.25 7.95 3.42
CA PHE A 59 -10.22 7.20 2.64
C PHE A 59 -9.57 6.12 1.78
N MET A 60 -8.48 6.44 1.08
CA MET A 60 -7.77 5.45 0.26
C MET A 60 -7.17 4.31 1.11
N ALA A 61 -6.65 4.64 2.30
CA ALA A 61 -6.14 3.64 3.25
C ALA A 61 -7.27 2.72 3.76
N GLN A 62 -8.43 3.28 4.09
CA GLN A 62 -9.62 2.52 4.50
C GLN A 62 -10.16 1.62 3.37
N VAL A 63 -10.20 2.13 2.13
CA VAL A 63 -10.62 1.36 0.95
C VAL A 63 -9.68 0.18 0.70
N GLN A 64 -8.36 0.40 0.79
CA GLN A 64 -7.38 -0.68 0.66
C GLN A 64 -7.50 -1.71 1.79
N ALA A 65 -7.72 -1.30 3.03
CA ALA A 65 -7.94 -2.23 4.15
C ALA A 65 -9.20 -3.09 3.94
N HIS A 66 -10.27 -2.52 3.40
CA HIS A 66 -11.48 -3.27 3.08
C HIS A 66 -11.23 -4.30 1.95
N LEU A 67 -10.44 -3.95 0.93
CA LEU A 67 -10.06 -4.86 -0.15
C LEU A 67 -9.03 -5.94 0.26
N MET A 68 -8.11 -5.63 1.18
CA MET A 68 -7.09 -6.54 1.72
C MET A 68 -7.71 -7.68 2.56
N SER A 69 -8.85 -7.43 3.19
CA SER A 69 -9.55 -8.40 4.03
C SER A 69 -10.02 -9.66 3.29
N GLY A 70 -10.30 -9.57 1.98
CA GLY A 70 -10.78 -10.70 1.18
C GLY A 70 -9.68 -11.70 0.79
N GLN A 71 -8.42 -11.27 0.69
CA GLN A 71 -7.31 -12.13 0.23
C GLN A 71 -6.53 -12.76 1.37
N TYR A 72 -6.43 -12.11 2.54
CA TYR A 72 -5.80 -12.68 3.73
C TYR A 72 -6.61 -13.84 4.31
N ALA A 73 -7.95 -13.72 4.36
CA ALA A 73 -8.82 -14.81 4.80
C ALA A 73 -8.68 -16.05 3.90
N ARG A 74 -8.59 -15.86 2.58
CA ARG A 74 -8.44 -16.96 1.61
C ARG A 74 -7.08 -17.65 1.66
N LEU A 75 -6.01 -16.95 2.02
CA LEU A 75 -4.68 -17.54 2.19
C LEU A 75 -4.56 -18.30 3.52
N MET A 76 -5.17 -17.80 4.60
CA MET A 76 -5.21 -18.49 5.90
C MET A 76 -6.13 -19.73 5.88
N GLU A 77 -7.26 -19.70 5.16
CA GLU A 77 -8.15 -20.85 4.98
C GLU A 77 -7.50 -21.98 4.15
N LYS A 78 -6.81 -21.65 3.04
CA LYS A 78 -6.07 -22.63 2.24
C LYS A 78 -4.91 -23.27 2.99
N ALA A 79 -4.27 -22.56 3.91
CA ALA A 79 -3.21 -23.12 4.75
C ALA A 79 -3.74 -24.15 5.76
N ASN A 80 -4.93 -23.91 6.34
CA ASN A 80 -5.56 -24.82 7.29
C ASN A 80 -6.06 -26.11 6.62
N LEU A 81 -6.69 -26.00 5.44
CA LEU A 81 -7.19 -27.15 4.65
C LEU A 81 -6.08 -28.11 4.20
N LYS A 82 -4.85 -27.64 3.97
CA LYS A 82 -3.72 -28.50 3.56
C LYS A 82 -3.17 -29.36 4.71
N ASN A 83 -3.37 -28.96 5.97
CA ASN A 83 -2.86 -29.70 7.12
C ASN A 83 -3.78 -30.87 7.52
N TYR A 84 -5.08 -30.78 7.23
CA TYR A 84 -6.05 -31.83 7.57
C TYR A 84 -5.95 -33.09 6.67
N GLY A 85 -5.33 -32.96 5.49
CA GLY A 85 -5.23 -34.05 4.50
C GLY A 85 -4.04 -35.00 4.66
N ARG A 86 -3.16 -34.82 5.65
CA ARG A 86 -1.87 -35.55 5.72
C ARG A 86 -1.64 -36.37 6.99
N GLY A 87 -2.62 -36.42 7.91
CA GLY A 87 -2.54 -37.18 9.16
C GLY A 87 -3.10 -38.60 9.13
N GLY A 88 -3.69 -39.07 8.01
CA GLY A 88 -4.51 -40.29 7.98
C GLY A 88 -3.92 -41.53 7.30
N ALA A 89 -2.66 -41.51 6.84
CA ALA A 89 -2.10 -42.58 5.99
C ALA A 89 -0.92 -43.34 6.61
N ALA A 90 -0.85 -43.42 7.94
CA ALA A 90 0.17 -44.18 8.66
C ALA A 90 -0.48 -45.08 9.73
N ARG A 91 -1.29 -46.05 9.29
CA ARG A 91 -1.72 -47.18 10.13
C ARG A 91 -2.20 -48.35 9.24
N ARG A 92 -1.26 -49.00 8.57
CA ARG A 92 -1.28 -50.43 8.25
C ARG A 92 0.15 -50.94 8.26
#